data_AF-A0A7C2HU42-F1
#
_entry.id   AF-A0A7C2HU42-F1
#
_cell.length_a   1.000
_cell.length_b   1.000
_cell.length_c   1.000
_cell.angle_alpha   90.00
_cell.angle_beta   90.00
_cell.angle_gamma   90.00
#
_symmetry.space_group_name_H-M   'P 1'
#
loop_
_entity.id
_entity.type
_entity.pdbx_description
1 polymer ?
#
loop_
_entity_poly.entity_id
_entity_poly.type
_entity_poly.pdbx_seq_one_letter_code
_entity_poly.pdbx_strand_id
1 'polypeptide(L)'
;RTSSPSPTCACPSSSTCRPVRSRRRCPSDSVAFHTKRHGAEFQALAFRALCGIREVRLYDIDPAATAKCVRNLAGSGLAVTPCQSAEEAILGAGIVTTVTADKQYATILTDNMVGPGIHINAVGGDCPGKTELHRDILLRSSIFTEYTPQTRIEGEIQQLPPDHPVTELWEVLTGRAPGRTGDRQITLFDSVGFAIEDFSALRWVHARLAEHRLCEELDMIADPDDPRDLYGMLLRAQAQAQK
;
A
#
# COMPACT_ATOMS: atom_id res chain seq x y z
N ARG A 1 12.01 31.33 19.07
CA ARG A 1 10.74 30.65 18.71
C ARG A 1 10.95 29.99 17.36
N THR A 2 11.54 28.80 17.35
CA THR A 2 11.82 28.01 16.15
C THR A 2 10.85 26.83 16.17
N SER A 3 9.81 26.90 15.34
CA SER A 3 8.86 25.82 15.14
C SER A 3 9.51 24.71 14.32
N SER A 4 9.79 23.58 14.95
CA SER A 4 10.20 22.33 14.31
C SER A 4 9.07 21.79 13.41
N PRO A 5 9.35 21.34 12.18
CA PRO A 5 8.36 20.66 11.35
C PRO A 5 8.09 19.26 11.92
N SER A 6 6.83 18.96 12.18
CA SER A 6 6.33 17.64 12.59
C SER A 6 6.60 16.57 11.51
N PRO A 7 6.98 15.34 11.89
CA PRO A 7 7.42 14.31 10.95
C PRO A 7 6.22 13.73 10.18
N THR A 8 6.23 13.88 8.86
CA THR A 8 5.37 13.13 7.94
C THR A 8 5.73 11.64 8.01
N CYS A 9 4.80 10.83 8.50
CA CYS A 9 4.91 9.38 8.60
C CYS A 9 4.93 8.77 7.19
N ALA A 10 6.02 8.10 6.82
CA ALA A 10 6.13 7.33 5.59
C ALA A 10 5.44 5.98 5.79
N CYS A 11 4.13 5.96 5.55
CA CYS A 11 3.32 4.74 5.50
C CYS A 11 2.89 4.56 4.04
N PRO A 12 2.83 3.33 3.48
CA PRO A 12 2.43 3.09 2.08
C PRO A 12 1.08 3.72 1.72
N SER A 13 0.20 3.86 2.70
CA SER A 13 -1.10 4.54 2.57
C SER A 13 -1.02 6.06 2.34
N SER A 14 0.12 6.70 2.66
CA SER A 14 0.36 8.12 2.41
C SER A 14 0.64 8.41 0.93
N SER A 15 1.25 7.45 0.23
CA SER A 15 1.48 7.42 -1.22
C SER A 15 0.14 7.52 -1.97
N THR A 16 -0.84 6.73 -1.52
CA THR A 16 -2.16 6.59 -2.15
C THR A 16 -3.04 7.84 -2.06
N CYS A 17 -2.98 8.61 -0.95
CA CYS A 17 -3.96 9.69 -0.72
C CYS A 17 -3.68 11.00 -1.49
N ARG A 18 -2.49 11.23 -2.06
CA ARG A 18 -2.19 12.52 -2.74
C ARG A 18 -2.66 12.61 -4.20
N PRO A 19 -2.63 11.55 -5.03
CA PRO A 19 -3.35 11.51 -6.31
C PRO A 19 -4.85 11.81 -6.17
N VAL A 20 -5.42 11.45 -5.02
CA VAL A 20 -6.82 11.69 -4.64
C VAL A 20 -7.06 13.15 -4.22
N ARG A 21 -6.05 13.84 -3.68
CA ARG A 21 -6.20 15.16 -3.05
C ARG A 21 -6.04 16.32 -4.05
N SER A 22 -6.95 16.39 -5.03
CA SER A 22 -7.34 17.71 -5.53
C SER A 22 -7.99 18.48 -4.37
N ARG A 23 -7.92 19.82 -4.34
CA ARG A 23 -8.44 20.67 -3.23
C ARG A 23 -9.96 20.55 -2.97
N ARG A 24 -10.66 19.62 -3.60
CA ARG A 24 -12.08 19.33 -3.41
C ARG A 24 -12.20 17.98 -2.69
N ARG A 25 -12.98 17.95 -1.60
CA ARG A 25 -13.37 16.73 -0.88
C ARG A 25 -13.69 15.61 -1.88
N CYS A 26 -13.15 14.42 -1.64
CA CYS A 26 -13.66 13.21 -2.28
C CYS A 26 -15.18 13.15 -2.00
N PRO A 27 -16.06 13.10 -3.02
CA PRO A 27 -17.51 13.24 -2.82
C PRO A 27 -18.16 12.08 -2.06
N SER A 28 -17.46 10.97 -1.89
CA SER A 28 -18.00 9.73 -1.33
C SER A 28 -17.33 9.41 0.00
N ASP A 29 -18.15 9.28 1.04
CA ASP A 29 -17.74 8.94 2.41
C ASP A 29 -17.30 7.46 2.58
N SER A 30 -17.28 6.68 1.50
CA SER A 30 -17.13 5.21 1.51
C SER A 30 -15.90 4.71 0.74
N VAL A 31 -15.17 3.79 1.39
CA VAL A 31 -14.14 2.96 0.75
C VAL A 31 -14.63 1.53 0.69
N ALA A 32 -14.54 0.91 -0.47
CA ALA A 32 -14.77 -0.53 -0.62
C ALA A 32 -13.43 -1.27 -0.53
N PHE A 33 -13.34 -2.29 0.32
CA PHE A 33 -12.24 -3.23 0.32
C PHE A 33 -12.68 -4.57 -0.21
N HIS A 34 -11.88 -5.10 -1.13
CA HIS A 34 -11.88 -6.53 -1.44
C HIS A 34 -10.63 -7.15 -0.81
N THR A 35 -10.80 -8.05 0.14
CA THR A 35 -9.67 -8.57 0.94
C THR A 35 -9.45 -10.06 0.69
N LYS A 36 -8.22 -10.53 0.93
CA LYS A 36 -7.88 -11.93 1.30
C LYS A 36 -6.78 -12.00 2.39
N ARG A 37 -6.26 -10.87 2.91
CA ARG A 37 -5.11 -10.84 3.86
C ARG A 37 -5.07 -9.64 4.83
N HIS A 38 -4.12 -9.73 5.77
CA HIS A 38 -3.65 -8.68 6.69
C HIS A 38 -3.28 -7.40 5.91
N GLY A 39 -4.10 -6.36 6.02
CA GLY A 39 -3.85 -5.10 5.30
C GLY A 39 -5.08 -4.20 5.26
N ALA A 40 -6.27 -4.79 5.18
CA ALA A 40 -7.53 -4.06 5.10
C ALA A 40 -7.72 -3.08 6.27
N GLU A 41 -7.41 -3.50 7.51
CA GLU A 41 -7.52 -2.62 8.66
C GLU A 41 -6.57 -1.43 8.58
N PHE A 42 -5.31 -1.66 8.19
CA PHE A 42 -4.31 -0.61 8.06
C PHE A 42 -4.69 0.39 6.96
N GLN A 43 -5.15 -0.10 5.81
CA GLN A 43 -5.62 0.74 4.72
C GLN A 43 -6.85 1.55 5.16
N ALA A 44 -7.86 0.93 5.78
CA ALA A 44 -9.06 1.62 6.28
C ALA A 44 -8.71 2.74 7.27
N LEU A 45 -7.86 2.44 8.26
CA LEU A 45 -7.41 3.42 9.24
C LEU A 45 -6.59 4.55 8.61
N ALA A 46 -5.77 4.24 7.62
CA ALA A 46 -4.98 5.25 6.94
C ALA A 46 -5.82 6.16 6.05
N PHE A 47 -6.76 5.62 5.27
CA PHE A 47 -7.71 6.43 4.52
C PHE A 47 -8.55 7.30 5.45
N ARG A 48 -8.92 6.81 6.64
CA ARG A 48 -9.59 7.63 7.65
C ARG A 48 -8.71 8.81 8.08
N ALA A 49 -7.45 8.54 8.42
CA ALA A 49 -6.53 9.55 8.92
C ALA A 49 -6.15 10.60 7.86
N LEU A 50 -5.96 10.16 6.61
CA LEU A 50 -5.39 10.98 5.54
C LEU A 50 -6.47 11.61 4.64
N CYS A 51 -7.48 10.82 4.30
CA CYS A 51 -8.53 11.18 3.37
C CYS A 51 -9.87 11.53 4.07
N GLY A 52 -10.01 11.21 5.38
CA GLY A 52 -11.17 11.62 6.18
C GLY A 52 -12.43 10.80 5.95
N ILE A 53 -12.29 9.56 5.46
CA ILE A 53 -13.42 8.66 5.20
C ILE A 53 -14.17 8.33 6.49
N ARG A 54 -15.45 7.97 6.36
CA ARG A 54 -16.33 7.68 7.51
C ARG A 54 -16.95 6.30 7.43
N GLU A 55 -17.09 5.76 6.23
CA GLU A 55 -17.68 4.46 5.97
C GLU A 55 -16.67 3.56 5.25
N VAL A 56 -16.70 2.28 5.59
CA VAL A 56 -15.95 1.24 4.92
C VAL A 56 -16.87 0.06 4.63
N ARG A 57 -16.90 -0.38 3.38
CA ARG A 57 -17.62 -1.58 2.94
C ARG A 57 -16.62 -2.69 2.68
N LEU A 58 -16.86 -3.85 3.26
CA LEU A 58 -15.92 -4.96 3.25
C LEU A 58 -16.53 -6.16 2.53
N TYR A 59 -15.78 -6.72 1.59
CA TYR A 59 -16.09 -8.01 1.01
C TYR A 59 -14.81 -8.85 0.90
N ASP A 60 -14.95 -10.14 1.17
CA ASP A 60 -13.93 -11.16 1.02
C ASP A 60 -14.67 -12.45 0.66
N ILE A 61 -14.09 -13.28 -0.21
CA ILE A 61 -14.68 -14.58 -0.51
C ILE A 61 -14.68 -15.50 0.72
N ASP A 62 -13.76 -15.27 1.66
CA ASP A 62 -13.78 -15.86 2.98
C ASP A 62 -14.57 -14.97 3.96
N PRO A 63 -15.80 -15.34 4.33
CA PRO A 63 -16.60 -14.56 5.26
C PRO A 63 -15.95 -14.41 6.65
N ALA A 64 -15.06 -15.33 7.04
CA ALA A 64 -14.35 -15.23 8.31
C ALA A 64 -13.35 -14.05 8.31
N ALA A 65 -12.73 -13.76 7.18
CA ALA A 65 -11.82 -12.63 7.01
C ALA A 65 -12.56 -11.29 7.12
N THR A 66 -13.72 -11.16 6.46
CA THR A 66 -14.61 -10.00 6.61
C THR A 66 -15.05 -9.83 8.07
N ALA A 67 -15.53 -10.90 8.72
CA ALA A 67 -15.95 -10.85 10.11
C ALA A 67 -14.82 -10.45 11.06
N LYS A 68 -13.58 -10.92 10.82
CA LYS A 68 -12.38 -10.53 11.58
C LYS A 68 -12.08 -9.03 11.41
N CYS A 69 -12.11 -8.54 10.18
CA CYS A 69 -11.85 -7.13 9.89
C CYS A 69 -12.90 -6.21 10.54
N VAL A 70 -14.19 -6.58 10.47
CA VAL A 70 -15.28 -5.86 11.16
C VAL A 70 -15.01 -5.76 12.66
N ARG A 71 -14.61 -6.87 13.32
CA ARG A 71 -14.29 -6.86 14.76
C ARG A 71 -13.08 -5.97 15.07
N ASN A 72 -12.02 -6.03 14.27
CA ASN A 72 -10.81 -5.24 14.50
C ASN A 72 -11.03 -3.73 14.28
N LEU A 73 -11.93 -3.36 13.37
CA LEU A 73 -12.29 -1.97 13.11
C LEU A 73 -13.38 -1.44 14.05
N ALA A 74 -13.92 -2.27 14.95
CA ALA A 74 -14.86 -1.82 15.96
C ALA A 74 -14.23 -0.73 16.83
N GLY A 75 -14.95 0.39 17.03
CA GLY A 75 -14.44 1.52 17.81
C GLY A 75 -13.41 2.40 17.10
N SER A 76 -13.03 2.10 15.86
CA SER A 76 -12.12 2.95 15.05
C SER A 76 -12.72 4.30 14.66
N GLY A 77 -14.03 4.48 14.83
CA GLY A 77 -14.79 5.64 14.35
C GLY A 77 -15.18 5.55 12.87
N LEU A 78 -15.07 4.36 12.26
CA LEU A 78 -15.61 4.04 10.94
C LEU A 78 -16.95 3.32 11.09
N ALA A 79 -17.91 3.63 10.22
CA ALA A 79 -19.06 2.77 9.97
C ALA A 79 -18.61 1.63 9.05
N VAL A 80 -18.62 0.39 9.56
CA VAL A 80 -18.11 -0.77 8.82
C VAL A 80 -19.28 -1.66 8.41
N THR A 81 -19.45 -1.85 7.11
CA THR A 81 -20.55 -2.64 6.53
C THR A 81 -19.98 -3.87 5.82
N PRO A 82 -20.26 -5.09 6.30
CA PRO A 82 -19.95 -6.30 5.56
C PRO A 82 -20.93 -6.44 4.38
N CYS A 83 -20.41 -6.76 3.20
CA CYS A 83 -21.17 -6.97 1.97
C CYS A 83 -21.11 -8.45 1.55
N GLN A 84 -22.09 -8.87 0.75
CA GLN A 84 -22.22 -10.26 0.27
C GLN A 84 -21.54 -10.46 -1.09
N SER A 85 -21.18 -9.38 -1.79
CA SER A 85 -20.46 -9.45 -3.06
C SER A 85 -19.55 -8.23 -3.26
N ALA A 86 -18.63 -8.34 -4.23
CA ALA A 86 -17.74 -7.24 -4.59
C ALA A 86 -18.53 -6.07 -5.20
N GLU A 87 -19.54 -6.37 -6.01
CA GLU A 87 -20.45 -5.39 -6.62
C GLU A 87 -21.21 -4.58 -5.57
N GLU A 88 -21.72 -5.24 -4.52
CA GLU A 88 -22.38 -4.55 -3.40
C GLU A 88 -21.41 -3.62 -2.67
N ALA A 89 -20.18 -4.09 -2.41
CA ALA A 89 -19.18 -3.32 -1.68
C ALA A 89 -18.79 -2.02 -2.41
N ILE A 90 -18.62 -2.07 -3.73
CA ILE A 90 -18.15 -0.92 -4.52
C ILE A 90 -19.26 0.04 -4.95
N LEU A 91 -20.54 -0.35 -4.85
CA LEU A 91 -21.64 0.42 -5.43
C LEU A 91 -21.73 1.84 -4.83
N GLY A 92 -21.38 2.85 -5.61
CA GLY A 92 -21.35 4.25 -5.15
C GLY A 92 -20.14 4.60 -4.26
N ALA A 93 -19.14 3.72 -4.16
CA ALA A 93 -17.85 4.05 -3.57
C ALA A 93 -17.04 4.95 -4.52
N GLY A 94 -16.38 5.97 -4.00
CA GLY A 94 -15.44 6.78 -4.79
C GLY A 94 -13.98 6.40 -4.58
N ILE A 95 -13.69 5.53 -3.61
CA ILE A 95 -12.39 4.86 -3.49
C ILE A 95 -12.64 3.35 -3.37
N VAL A 96 -11.91 2.57 -4.16
CA VAL A 96 -11.87 1.12 -4.06
C VAL A 96 -10.44 0.70 -3.80
N THR A 97 -10.23 -0.14 -2.80
CA THR A 97 -8.93 -0.73 -2.50
C THR A 97 -9.01 -2.24 -2.65
N THR A 98 -8.17 -2.81 -3.52
CA THR A 98 -8.06 -4.26 -3.69
C THR A 98 -6.78 -4.75 -3.00
N VAL A 99 -6.93 -5.73 -2.11
CA VAL A 99 -5.84 -6.32 -1.32
C VAL A 99 -6.05 -7.84 -1.24
N THR A 100 -6.10 -8.48 -2.40
CA THR A 100 -6.24 -9.93 -2.51
C THR A 100 -4.88 -10.62 -2.57
N ALA A 101 -4.88 -11.89 -2.22
CA ALA A 101 -3.68 -12.73 -2.20
C ALA A 101 -3.79 -13.91 -3.17
N ASP A 102 -4.66 -13.81 -4.17
CA ASP A 102 -4.76 -14.83 -5.19
C ASP A 102 -3.48 -14.85 -6.03
N LYS A 103 -2.93 -16.02 -6.34
CA LYS A 103 -1.67 -16.15 -7.11
C LYS A 103 -1.93 -16.26 -8.62
N GLN A 104 -3.12 -15.89 -9.06
CA GLN A 104 -3.60 -16.04 -10.43
C GLN A 104 -4.01 -14.68 -10.99
N TYR A 105 -4.14 -14.60 -12.32
CA TYR A 105 -4.83 -13.50 -13.00
C TYR A 105 -6.31 -13.50 -12.61
N ALA A 106 -6.65 -12.74 -11.57
CA ALA A 106 -8.01 -12.57 -11.11
C ALA A 106 -8.62 -11.30 -11.71
N THR A 107 -9.93 -11.33 -11.95
CA THR A 107 -10.73 -10.18 -12.37
C THR A 107 -11.69 -9.81 -11.25
N ILE A 108 -11.11 -9.43 -10.11
CA ILE A 108 -11.82 -9.04 -8.90
C ILE A 108 -12.75 -7.85 -9.18
N LEU A 109 -12.26 -6.89 -9.98
CA LEU A 109 -13.08 -5.83 -10.53
C LEU A 109 -13.21 -6.03 -12.05
N THR A 110 -14.45 -6.03 -12.51
CA THR A 110 -14.78 -6.05 -13.93
C THR A 110 -15.07 -4.64 -14.46
N ASP A 111 -15.10 -4.48 -15.77
CA ASP A 111 -15.29 -3.16 -16.38
C ASP A 111 -16.61 -2.47 -15.98
N ASN A 112 -17.68 -3.25 -15.86
CA ASN A 112 -19.04 -2.77 -15.54
C ASN A 112 -19.20 -2.32 -14.08
N MET A 113 -18.23 -2.66 -13.24
CA MET A 113 -18.21 -2.35 -11.81
C MET A 113 -17.67 -0.93 -11.54
N VAL A 114 -16.87 -0.39 -12.45
CA VAL A 114 -16.09 0.84 -12.24
C VAL A 114 -16.78 2.03 -12.91
N GLY A 115 -17.34 2.92 -12.09
CA GLY A 115 -17.98 4.15 -12.55
C GLY A 115 -17.02 5.34 -12.71
N PRO A 116 -17.45 6.42 -13.39
CA PRO A 116 -16.65 7.65 -13.53
C PRO A 116 -16.37 8.29 -12.16
N GLY A 117 -15.18 8.90 -12.03
CA GLY A 117 -14.78 9.65 -10.84
C GLY A 117 -14.13 8.83 -9.73
N ILE A 118 -14.15 7.50 -9.84
CA ILE A 118 -13.59 6.59 -8.83
C ILE A 118 -12.05 6.65 -8.80
N HIS A 119 -11.50 6.43 -7.61
CA HIS A 119 -10.09 6.12 -7.42
C HIS A 119 -9.94 4.64 -7.04
N ILE A 120 -9.03 3.95 -7.73
CA ILE A 120 -8.70 2.56 -7.47
C ILE A 120 -7.29 2.52 -6.89
N ASN A 121 -7.15 1.89 -5.74
CA ASN A 121 -5.89 1.59 -5.07
C ASN A 121 -5.66 0.08 -5.19
N ALA A 122 -4.94 -0.34 -6.23
CA ALA A 122 -4.66 -1.74 -6.51
C ALA A 122 -3.35 -2.13 -5.82
N VAL A 123 -3.45 -2.96 -4.77
CA VAL A 123 -2.32 -3.34 -3.90
C VAL A 123 -2.07 -4.85 -3.94
N GLY A 124 -3.04 -5.65 -4.37
CA GLY A 124 -2.90 -7.11 -4.35
C GLY A 124 -2.09 -7.66 -5.51
N GLY A 125 -2.12 -7.05 -6.69
CA GLY A 125 -1.31 -7.46 -7.86
C GLY A 125 0.15 -7.05 -7.72
N ASP A 126 0.99 -7.91 -7.13
CA ASP A 126 2.37 -7.58 -6.72
C ASP A 126 3.44 -8.54 -7.28
N CYS A 127 3.10 -9.39 -8.23
CA CYS A 127 4.07 -10.29 -8.87
C CYS A 127 3.67 -10.67 -10.30
N PRO A 128 4.62 -11.18 -11.12
CA PRO A 128 4.31 -11.60 -12.48
C PRO A 128 3.26 -12.72 -12.45
N GLY A 129 2.22 -12.60 -13.27
CA GLY A 129 1.14 -13.57 -13.31
C GLY A 129 0.01 -13.34 -12.31
N LYS A 130 0.06 -12.26 -11.52
CA LYS A 130 -0.91 -11.94 -10.48
C LYS A 130 -1.47 -10.53 -10.69
N THR A 131 -2.75 -10.48 -11.02
CA THR A 131 -3.50 -9.23 -11.24
C THR A 131 -4.88 -9.35 -10.60
N GLU A 132 -5.51 -8.21 -10.30
CA GLU A 132 -6.82 -8.11 -9.68
C GLU A 132 -7.85 -7.42 -10.58
N LEU A 133 -7.40 -6.62 -11.54
CA LEU A 133 -8.25 -5.78 -12.36
C LEU A 133 -8.38 -6.32 -13.78
N HIS A 134 -9.58 -6.22 -14.34
CA HIS A 134 -9.76 -6.43 -15.78
C HIS A 134 -9.03 -5.35 -16.59
N ARG A 135 -8.31 -5.75 -17.64
CA ARG A 135 -7.54 -4.87 -18.56
C ARG A 135 -8.27 -3.59 -19.00
N ASP A 136 -9.57 -3.67 -19.26
CA ASP A 136 -10.36 -2.51 -19.73
C ASP A 136 -10.48 -1.39 -18.68
N ILE A 137 -10.36 -1.71 -17.38
CA ILE A 137 -10.28 -0.72 -16.30
C ILE A 137 -9.01 0.11 -16.48
N LEU A 138 -7.88 -0.55 -16.75
CA LEU A 138 -6.60 0.11 -16.92
C LEU A 138 -6.62 1.04 -18.13
N LEU A 139 -7.15 0.56 -19.27
CA LEU A 139 -7.23 1.34 -20.52
C LEU A 139 -8.05 2.64 -20.39
N ARG A 140 -8.96 2.72 -19.42
CA ARG A 140 -9.80 3.91 -19.16
C ARG A 140 -9.35 4.71 -17.94
N SER A 141 -8.29 4.29 -17.27
CA SER A 141 -7.77 4.93 -16.07
C SER A 141 -6.56 5.80 -16.41
N SER A 142 -6.39 6.90 -15.66
CA SER A 142 -5.06 7.50 -15.53
C SER A 142 -4.30 6.75 -14.45
N ILE A 143 -3.20 6.11 -14.85
CA ILE A 143 -2.46 5.14 -14.05
C ILE A 143 -1.24 5.80 -13.41
N PHE A 144 -1.11 5.62 -12.11
CA PHE A 144 0.00 6.09 -11.30
C PHE A 144 0.75 4.90 -10.72
N THR A 145 2.08 4.93 -10.78
CA THR A 145 2.97 3.83 -10.37
C THR A 145 3.99 4.32 -9.34
N GLU A 146 4.62 3.40 -8.60
CA GLU A 146 5.72 3.73 -7.69
C GLU A 146 7.05 3.84 -8.44
N TYR A 147 7.55 2.71 -8.92
CA TYR A 147 8.72 2.59 -9.77
C TYR A 147 8.34 1.82 -11.04
N THR A 148 8.20 2.54 -12.14
CA THR A 148 7.61 2.00 -13.38
C THR A 148 8.33 0.76 -13.92
N PRO A 149 9.68 0.70 -13.97
CA PRO A 149 10.37 -0.49 -14.46
C PRO A 149 10.01 -1.78 -13.71
N GLN A 150 9.81 -1.73 -12.39
CA GLN A 150 9.34 -2.87 -11.60
C GLN A 150 7.84 -3.10 -11.78
N THR A 151 7.03 -2.03 -11.74
CA THR A 151 5.57 -2.14 -11.85
C THR A 151 5.14 -2.75 -13.19
N ARG A 152 5.91 -2.53 -14.27
CA ARG A 152 5.69 -3.18 -15.58
C ARG A 152 5.78 -4.70 -15.57
N ILE A 153 6.52 -5.26 -14.62
CA ILE A 153 6.76 -6.69 -14.48
C ILE A 153 5.75 -7.30 -13.50
N GLU A 154 5.39 -6.57 -12.44
CA GLU A 154 4.71 -7.11 -11.26
C GLU A 154 3.27 -6.61 -11.07
N GLY A 155 2.97 -5.39 -11.53
CA GLY A 155 1.71 -4.70 -11.27
C GLY A 155 0.61 -5.02 -12.27
N GLU A 156 -0.53 -4.34 -12.14
CA GLU A 156 -1.67 -4.46 -13.06
C GLU A 156 -1.27 -4.14 -14.50
N ILE A 157 -0.40 -3.16 -14.71
CA ILE A 157 0.05 -2.73 -16.04
C ILE A 157 0.85 -3.78 -16.81
N GLN A 158 1.20 -4.93 -16.21
CA GLN A 158 1.75 -6.07 -16.96
C GLN A 158 0.78 -6.58 -18.04
N GLN A 159 -0.52 -6.26 -17.93
CA GLN A 159 -1.57 -6.56 -18.93
C GLN A 159 -1.56 -5.62 -20.15
N LEU A 160 -0.72 -4.58 -20.14
CA LEU A 160 -0.70 -3.52 -21.14
C LEU A 160 0.57 -3.56 -21.99
N PRO A 161 0.55 -2.93 -23.19
CA PRO A 161 1.77 -2.72 -23.96
C PRO A 161 2.86 -2.00 -23.14
N PRO A 162 4.15 -2.32 -23.32
CA PRO A 162 5.25 -1.71 -22.56
C PRO A 162 5.32 -0.18 -22.64
N ASP A 163 4.83 0.40 -23.73
CA ASP A 163 4.79 1.83 -24.03
C ASP A 163 3.49 2.52 -23.59
N HIS A 164 2.54 1.80 -22.98
CA HIS A 164 1.31 2.41 -22.50
C HIS A 164 1.61 3.52 -21.48
N PRO A 165 1.04 4.74 -21.62
CA PRO A 165 1.42 5.86 -20.78
C PRO A 165 1.02 5.62 -19.30
N VAL A 166 1.97 5.87 -18.40
CA VAL A 166 1.76 5.89 -16.94
C VAL A 166 2.50 7.10 -16.36
N THR A 167 2.16 7.49 -15.14
CA THR A 167 2.83 8.59 -14.44
C THR A 167 3.38 8.10 -13.12
N GLU A 168 4.65 8.38 -12.84
CA GLU A 168 5.21 7.98 -11.55
C GLU A 168 4.69 8.89 -10.44
N LEU A 169 4.33 8.30 -9.31
CA LEU A 169 3.71 9.01 -8.20
C LEU A 169 4.57 10.19 -7.71
N TRP A 170 5.89 10.04 -7.68
CA TRP A 170 6.80 11.10 -7.25
C TRP A 170 6.71 12.35 -8.15
N GLU A 171 6.39 12.20 -9.44
CA GLU A 171 6.20 13.33 -10.35
C GLU A 171 4.96 14.14 -9.95
N VAL A 172 3.88 13.46 -9.54
CA VAL A 172 2.69 14.10 -8.99
C VAL A 172 2.99 14.78 -7.65
N LEU A 173 3.69 14.09 -6.76
CA LEU A 173 4.04 14.63 -5.44
C LEU A 173 4.93 15.88 -5.52
N THR A 174 5.77 15.98 -6.55
CA THR A 174 6.68 17.11 -6.80
C THR A 174 6.09 18.18 -7.73
N GLY A 175 4.88 17.97 -8.26
CA GLY A 175 4.21 18.90 -9.17
C GLY A 175 4.74 18.91 -10.60
N ARG A 176 5.52 17.89 -10.99
CA ARG A 176 6.03 17.71 -12.36
C ARG A 176 4.97 17.13 -13.30
N ALA A 177 4.04 16.36 -12.77
CA ALA A 177 2.90 15.83 -13.48
C ALA A 177 1.59 16.15 -12.73
N PRO A 178 0.45 16.28 -13.43
CA PRO A 178 -0.83 16.42 -12.77
C PRO A 178 -1.24 15.10 -12.10
N GLY A 179 -1.92 15.19 -10.96
CA GLY A 179 -2.68 14.07 -10.40
C GLY A 179 -4.04 13.97 -11.09
N ARG A 180 -5.12 13.89 -10.30
CA ARG A 180 -6.48 13.99 -10.82
C ARG A 180 -6.73 15.37 -11.49
N THR A 181 -7.16 15.36 -12.75
CA THR A 181 -7.48 16.53 -13.58
C THR A 181 -8.98 16.79 -13.73
N GLY A 182 -9.85 15.83 -13.38
CA GLY A 182 -11.29 16.01 -13.44
C GLY A 182 -12.10 15.12 -12.50
N ASP A 183 -13.32 15.57 -12.17
CA ASP A 183 -14.21 14.89 -11.22
C ASP A 183 -14.76 13.55 -11.76
N ARG A 184 -14.79 13.38 -13.08
CA ARG A 184 -15.24 12.13 -13.75
C ARG A 184 -14.08 11.20 -14.12
N GLN A 185 -12.84 11.63 -13.95
CA GLN A 185 -11.67 10.84 -14.29
C GLN A 185 -11.61 9.57 -13.43
N ILE A 186 -11.23 8.45 -14.02
CA ILE A 186 -10.88 7.26 -13.26
C ILE A 186 -9.38 7.31 -13.00
N THR A 187 -8.96 7.18 -11.75
CA THR A 187 -7.54 7.16 -11.39
C THR A 187 -7.21 5.80 -10.79
N LEU A 188 -6.13 5.18 -11.25
CA LEU A 188 -5.62 3.92 -10.74
C LEU A 188 -4.24 4.16 -10.14
N PHE A 189 -4.04 3.82 -8.87
CA PHE A 189 -2.72 3.63 -8.30
C PHE A 189 -2.41 2.13 -8.34
N ASP A 190 -1.42 1.78 -9.16
CA ASP A 190 -0.92 0.42 -9.34
C ASP A 190 0.31 0.23 -8.43
N SER A 191 0.09 -0.36 -7.26
CA SER A 191 1.05 -0.47 -6.17
C SER A 191 1.56 -1.91 -6.06
N VAL A 192 2.88 -2.04 -6.15
CA VAL A 192 3.61 -3.31 -6.01
C VAL A 192 4.57 -3.28 -4.81
N GLY A 193 4.75 -2.11 -4.20
CA GLY A 193 5.73 -1.86 -3.15
C GLY A 193 7.12 -1.61 -3.73
N PHE A 194 7.81 -0.60 -3.19
CA PHE A 194 9.17 -0.27 -3.61
C PHE A 194 10.06 0.03 -2.40
N ALA A 195 11.34 -0.35 -2.50
CA ALA A 195 12.29 -0.32 -1.39
C ALA A 195 12.42 1.03 -0.66
N ILE A 196 12.10 2.14 -1.33
CA ILE A 196 12.11 3.47 -0.70
C ILE A 196 11.05 3.61 0.41
N GLU A 197 9.94 2.87 0.31
CA GLU A 197 8.87 2.85 1.31
C GLU A 197 9.35 2.15 2.59
N ASP A 198 9.94 0.97 2.45
CA ASP A 198 10.56 0.21 3.54
C ASP A 198 11.69 1.00 4.19
N PHE A 199 12.58 1.59 3.38
CA PHE A 199 13.65 2.45 3.88
C PHE A 199 13.10 3.60 4.73
N SER A 200 12.01 4.23 4.28
CA SER A 200 11.41 5.35 4.99
C SER A 200 10.73 4.91 6.29
N ALA A 201 10.07 3.74 6.30
CA ALA A 201 9.50 3.13 7.50
C ALA A 201 10.60 2.76 8.52
N LEU A 202 11.69 2.14 8.06
CA LEU A 202 12.84 1.79 8.90
C LEU A 202 13.48 3.03 9.54
N ARG A 203 13.67 4.11 8.77
CA ARG A 203 14.16 5.37 9.33
C ARG A 203 13.25 5.95 10.40
N TRP A 204 11.93 5.83 10.21
CA TRP A 204 10.96 6.28 11.21
C TRP A 204 11.03 5.44 12.49
N VAL A 205 11.07 4.10 12.36
CA VAL A 205 11.21 3.19 13.52
C VAL A 205 12.53 3.45 14.25
N HIS A 206 13.64 3.56 13.51
CA HIS A 206 14.95 3.85 14.09
C HIS A 206 14.96 5.18 14.88
N ALA A 207 14.30 6.23 14.36
CA ALA A 207 14.18 7.50 15.08
C ALA A 207 13.40 7.38 16.39
N ARG A 208 12.43 6.46 16.49
CA ARG A 208 11.65 6.20 17.72
C ARG A 208 12.42 5.40 18.76
N LEU A 209 13.49 4.69 18.41
CA LEU A 209 14.31 3.94 19.37
C LEU A 209 14.96 4.86 20.42
N ALA A 210 15.30 6.08 20.03
CA ALA A 210 15.84 7.09 20.95
C ALA A 210 14.87 7.44 22.10
N GLU A 211 13.56 7.32 21.87
CA GLU A 211 12.51 7.70 22.82
C GLU A 211 12.11 6.55 23.75
N HIS A 212 12.13 5.30 23.26
CA HIS A 212 11.56 4.15 23.98
C HIS A 212 12.59 3.08 24.39
N ARG A 213 13.82 3.09 23.84
CA ARG A 213 14.88 2.08 24.08
C ARG A 213 14.38 0.63 23.99
N LEU A 214 13.42 0.36 23.10
CA LEU A 214 12.89 -0.98 22.82
C LEU A 214 13.76 -1.67 21.76
N CYS A 215 15.05 -1.84 22.05
CA CYS A 215 16.00 -2.51 21.16
C CYS A 215 17.00 -3.35 21.96
N GLU A 216 17.47 -4.42 21.33
CA GLU A 216 18.63 -5.20 21.76
C GLU A 216 19.74 -4.97 20.74
N GLU A 217 20.94 -4.63 21.21
CA GLU A 217 22.10 -4.51 20.34
C GLU A 217 22.67 -5.91 20.10
N LEU A 218 22.60 -6.37 18.86
CA LEU A 218 23.15 -7.65 18.44
C LEU A 218 24.47 -7.41 17.72
N ASP A 219 25.48 -8.15 18.15
CA ASP A 219 26.74 -8.20 17.42
C ASP A 219 26.55 -9.09 16.18
N MET A 220 26.38 -8.45 15.01
CA MET A 220 26.14 -9.13 13.74
C MET A 220 27.39 -9.22 12.85
N ILE A 221 28.49 -8.56 13.23
CA ILE A 221 29.69 -8.48 12.40
C ILE A 221 30.86 -9.01 13.21
N ALA A 222 31.61 -9.95 12.63
CA ALA A 222 32.87 -10.36 13.21
C ALA A 222 33.84 -9.18 13.28
N ASP A 223 34.35 -8.89 14.48
CA ASP A 223 35.35 -7.85 14.74
C ASP A 223 36.69 -8.47 15.21
N PRO A 224 37.46 -9.09 14.31
CA PRO A 224 38.74 -9.71 14.67
C PRO A 224 39.82 -8.64 14.90
N ASP A 225 40.70 -8.87 15.88
CA ASP A 225 41.83 -7.97 16.18
C ASP A 225 42.74 -7.70 14.96
N ASP A 226 42.87 -8.69 14.07
CA ASP A 226 43.46 -8.55 12.74
C ASP A 226 42.34 -8.79 11.70
N PRO A 227 42.01 -7.80 10.84
CA PRO A 227 40.98 -7.95 9.82
C PRO A 227 41.25 -9.07 8.81
N ARG A 228 42.47 -9.64 8.79
CA ARG A 228 42.85 -10.80 7.97
C ARG A 228 42.78 -12.13 8.73
N ASP A 229 42.68 -12.13 10.05
CA ASP A 229 42.67 -13.34 10.91
C ASP A 229 41.26 -13.70 11.42
N LEU A 230 40.30 -13.79 10.49
CA LEU A 230 38.95 -14.22 10.84
C LEU A 230 38.93 -15.67 11.38
N TYR A 231 39.80 -16.54 10.87
CA TYR A 231 39.86 -17.94 11.32
C TYR A 231 40.45 -18.08 12.72
N GLY A 232 41.49 -17.32 13.06
CA GLY A 232 42.04 -17.31 14.41
C GLY A 232 41.04 -16.78 15.44
N MET A 233 40.19 -15.82 15.10
CA MET A 233 39.07 -15.39 15.96
C MET A 233 38.13 -16.56 16.31
N LEU A 234 37.77 -17.39 15.32
CA LEU A 234 36.93 -18.59 15.54
C LEU A 234 37.61 -19.61 16.47
N LEU A 235 38.90 -19.87 16.26
CA LEU A 235 39.66 -20.80 17.10
C LEU A 235 39.74 -20.32 18.56
N ARG A 236 39.93 -19.01 18.77
CA ARG A 236 39.93 -18.40 20.11
C ARG A 236 38.55 -18.51 20.78
N ALA A 237 37.47 -18.25 20.05
CA ALA A 237 36.11 -18.40 20.56
C ALA A 237 35.77 -19.85 20.94
N GLN A 238 36.15 -20.83 20.13
CA GLN A 238 35.95 -22.26 20.45
C GLN A 238 36.71 -22.68 21.72
N ALA A 239 37.95 -22.22 21.88
CA ALA A 239 38.75 -22.50 23.07
C ALA A 239 38.18 -21.86 24.34
N GLN A 240 37.49 -20.72 24.23
CA GLN A 240 36.78 -20.08 25.35
C GLN A 240 35.48 -20.82 25.71
N ALA A 241 34.73 -21.33 24.74
CA ALA A 241 33.49 -22.06 24.97
C ALA A 241 33.67 -23.46 25.59
N GLN A 242 34.88 -24.01 25.53
CA GLN A 242 35.24 -25.32 26.11
C GLN A 242 35.80 -25.22 27.55
N LYS A 243 35.92 -24.01 28.10
CA LYS A 243 36.29 -23.74 29.49
C LYS A 243 35.04 -23.50 30.32
#